data_AF-A0AA40F6Z2-F1
#
_entry.id   AF-A0AA40F6Z2-F1
#
_cell.length_a   1.000
_cell.length_b   1.000
_cell.length_c   1.000
_cell.angle_alpha   90.00
_cell.angle_beta   90.00
_cell.angle_gamma   90.00
#
_symmetry.space_group_name_H-M   'P 1'
#
loop_
_entity.id
_entity.type
_entity.pdbx_description
1 polymer ?
#
loop_
_entity_poly.entity_id
_entity_poly.type
_entity_poly.pdbx_seq_one_letter_code
_entity_poly.pdbx_strand_id
1 'polypeptide(L)'
;MLFSLRNFKLHLNHMTDLELGTEALARAIGRALAVLHWGAKTDARDVEFVIGRSSTKKKMIGTEPAMNNNEPYYTGPPTNVIKNFFCQVTELFVLDFNQVRKITMDDEGVTMAVEAWRLNDPYYPKPFRQTGTERNVWEAFVESYLAASQEVMSLEGCKGEVRALPRKFISEITEVERAKM
;
A
#
# COMPACT_ATOMS: atom_id res chain seq x y z
N MET A 1 11.44 -26.93 -2.62
CA MET A 1 10.64 -25.98 -3.41
C MET A 1 11.18 -24.59 -3.09
N LEU A 2 11.95 -23.99 -3.99
CA LEU A 2 12.46 -22.62 -3.83
C LEU A 2 11.38 -21.67 -4.39
N PHE A 3 10.66 -20.98 -3.52
CA PHE A 3 9.94 -19.78 -3.94
C PHE A 3 11.01 -18.70 -4.20
N SER A 4 11.24 -18.37 -5.47
CA SER A 4 11.89 -17.12 -5.82
C SER A 4 10.79 -16.08 -5.96
N LEU A 5 10.84 -15.04 -5.13
CA LEU A 5 10.09 -13.81 -5.40
C LEU A 5 10.64 -13.25 -6.72
N ARG A 6 9.96 -13.56 -7.83
CA ARG A 6 10.26 -12.92 -9.10
C ARG A 6 9.71 -11.50 -9.00
N ASN A 7 10.60 -10.52 -8.95
CA ASN A 7 10.23 -9.11 -8.92
C ASN A 7 9.67 -8.73 -10.30
N PHE A 8 8.34 -8.77 -10.43
CA PHE A 8 7.63 -8.33 -11.62
C PHE A 8 7.13 -6.90 -11.40
N LYS A 9 7.69 -5.96 -12.17
CA LYS A 9 7.22 -4.58 -12.16
C LYS A 9 5.77 -4.53 -12.64
N LEU A 10 4.88 -4.07 -11.78
CA LEU A 10 3.47 -3.89 -12.07
C LEU A 10 3.22 -2.40 -12.30
N HIS A 11 3.09 -2.01 -13.56
CA HIS A 11 2.87 -0.61 -13.95
C HIS A 11 1.39 -0.22 -13.85
N LEU A 12 1.11 1.07 -13.68
CA LEU A 12 -0.27 1.56 -13.46
C LEU A 12 -1.23 1.21 -14.61
N ASN A 13 -0.76 1.23 -15.85
CA ASN A 13 -1.54 0.78 -17.00
C ASN A 13 -1.93 -0.71 -16.86
N HIS A 14 -0.99 -1.59 -16.49
CA HIS A 14 -1.28 -3.00 -16.25
C HIS A 14 -2.26 -3.19 -15.09
N MET A 15 -2.14 -2.40 -14.01
CA MET A 15 -3.09 -2.46 -12.89
C MET A 15 -4.50 -2.02 -13.31
N THR A 16 -4.59 -1.06 -14.25
CA THR A 16 -5.85 -0.58 -14.80
C THR A 16 -6.47 -1.63 -15.71
N ASP A 17 -5.69 -2.22 -16.62
CA ASP A 17 -6.13 -3.28 -17.54
C ASP A 17 -6.60 -4.55 -16.80
N LEU A 18 -6.00 -4.83 -15.64
CA LEU A 18 -6.35 -5.94 -14.76
C LEU A 18 -7.44 -5.59 -13.73
N GLU A 19 -8.00 -4.37 -13.78
CA GLU A 19 -9.05 -3.89 -12.88
C GLU A 19 -8.72 -4.04 -11.38
N LEU A 20 -7.46 -3.87 -10.98
CA LEU A 20 -6.99 -4.13 -9.61
C LEU A 20 -7.43 -3.10 -8.56
N GLY A 21 -8.30 -2.14 -8.92
CA GLY A 21 -8.72 -1.07 -8.02
C GLY A 21 -7.55 -0.18 -7.60
N THR A 22 -6.92 0.48 -8.57
CA THR A 22 -5.70 1.31 -8.38
C THR A 22 -5.85 2.35 -7.27
N GLU A 23 -7.00 3.01 -7.15
CA GLU A 23 -7.25 3.94 -6.05
C GLU A 23 -7.33 3.25 -4.69
N ALA A 24 -7.89 2.05 -4.60
CA ALA A 24 -7.95 1.30 -3.34
C ALA A 24 -6.56 0.88 -2.88
N LEU A 25 -5.70 0.47 -3.83
CA LEU A 25 -4.28 0.21 -3.58
C LEU A 25 -3.57 1.49 -3.13
N ALA A 26 -3.79 2.63 -3.80
CA ALA A 26 -3.22 3.92 -3.41
C ALA A 26 -3.62 4.31 -1.99
N ARG A 27 -4.91 4.09 -1.64
CA ARG A 27 -5.41 4.31 -0.28
C ARG A 27 -4.71 3.41 0.73
N ALA A 28 -4.51 2.14 0.40
CA ALA A 28 -3.81 1.19 1.27
C ALA A 28 -2.34 1.58 1.49
N ILE A 29 -1.64 2.03 0.44
CA ILE A 29 -0.26 2.56 0.53
C ILE A 29 -0.22 3.80 1.44
N GLY A 30 -1.14 4.76 1.24
CA GLY A 30 -1.23 5.96 2.07
C GLY A 30 -1.44 5.65 3.54
N ARG A 31 -2.36 4.74 3.86
CA ARG A 31 -2.58 4.29 5.25
C ARG A 31 -1.34 3.60 5.84
N ALA A 32 -0.69 2.74 5.07
CA ALA A 32 0.51 2.02 5.52
C ALA A 32 1.66 2.99 5.84
N LEU A 33 1.94 3.95 4.96
CA LEU A 33 2.97 4.97 5.22
C LEU A 33 2.64 5.85 6.42
N ALA A 34 1.38 6.22 6.63
CA ALA A 34 0.99 6.98 7.82
C ALA A 34 1.30 6.21 9.13
N VAL A 35 1.07 4.89 9.14
CA VAL A 35 1.42 4.03 10.28
C VAL A 35 2.94 3.94 10.45
N LEU A 36 3.70 3.75 9.36
CA LEU A 36 5.16 3.67 9.41
C LEU A 36 5.80 4.98 9.89
N HIS A 37 5.35 6.12 9.37
CA HIS A 37 5.87 7.43 9.74
C HIS A 37 5.52 7.81 11.16
N TRP A 38 4.26 7.70 11.56
CA TRP A 38 3.80 8.35 12.80
C TRP A 38 3.55 7.38 13.95
N GLY A 39 3.14 6.15 13.64
CA GLY A 39 2.92 5.11 14.65
C GLY A 39 4.23 4.42 15.00
N ALA A 40 4.95 3.93 13.98
CA ALA A 40 6.25 3.29 14.17
C ALA A 40 7.41 4.31 14.31
N LYS A 41 7.19 5.58 13.96
CA LYS A 41 8.18 6.66 14.05
C LYS A 41 9.42 6.35 13.21
N THR A 42 9.18 6.01 11.93
CA THR A 42 10.22 5.61 10.98
C THR A 42 10.15 6.36 9.65
N ASP A 43 11.22 6.38 8.86
CA ASP A 43 11.24 7.05 7.55
C ASP A 43 10.68 6.19 6.40
N ALA A 44 10.29 4.94 6.66
CA ALA A 44 9.84 3.97 5.65
C ALA A 44 10.82 3.79 4.47
N ARG A 45 12.13 3.94 4.72
CA ARG A 45 13.16 3.75 3.69
C ARG A 45 13.23 2.31 3.22
N ASP A 46 13.27 2.15 1.90
CA ASP A 46 13.38 0.88 1.16
C ASP A 46 12.23 -0.12 1.37
N VAL A 47 11.11 0.31 1.97
CA VAL A 47 9.94 -0.57 2.09
C VAL A 47 9.33 -0.87 0.72
N GLU A 48 9.03 -2.15 0.50
CA GLU A 48 8.43 -2.63 -0.75
C GLU A 48 6.95 -2.94 -0.57
N PHE A 49 6.14 -2.49 -1.52
CA PHE A 49 4.72 -2.82 -1.60
C PHE A 49 4.49 -3.91 -2.64
N VAL A 50 3.98 -5.05 -2.21
CA VAL A 50 3.76 -6.21 -3.09
C VAL A 50 2.31 -6.65 -3.07
N ILE A 51 1.80 -7.00 -4.24
CA ILE A 51 0.49 -7.61 -4.38
C ILE A 51 0.64 -9.12 -4.25
N GLY A 52 -0.03 -9.68 -3.26
CA GLY A 52 -0.04 -11.11 -3.00
C GLY A 52 -1.43 -11.67 -2.98
N ARG A 53 -1.49 -12.99 -2.83
CA ARG A 53 -2.73 -13.72 -2.62
C ARG A 53 -2.83 -14.16 -1.18
N SER A 54 -3.97 -13.90 -0.56
CA SER A 54 -4.32 -14.48 0.73
C SER A 54 -5.47 -15.47 0.59
N SER A 55 -5.34 -16.63 1.23
CA SER A 55 -6.45 -17.56 1.36
C SER A 55 -7.29 -17.09 2.54
N THR A 56 -8.25 -16.21 2.30
CA THR A 56 -9.30 -15.98 3.27
C THR A 56 -10.10 -17.28 3.37
N LYS A 57 -9.86 -18.07 4.41
CA LYS A 57 -10.88 -19.03 4.86
C LYS A 57 -12.06 -18.17 5.27
N LYS A 58 -13.00 -17.94 4.37
CA LYS A 58 -14.33 -17.46 4.73
C LYS A 58 -14.79 -18.46 5.78
N LYS A 59 -14.86 -18.07 7.06
CA LYS A 59 -15.68 -18.80 8.02
C LYS A 59 -17.07 -18.66 7.42
N MET A 60 -17.53 -19.68 6.70
CA MET A 60 -18.95 -19.82 6.43
C MET A 60 -19.58 -19.91 7.81
N ILE A 61 -20.12 -18.78 8.26
CA ILE A 61 -21.09 -18.78 9.36
C ILE A 61 -22.23 -19.63 8.81
N GLY A 62 -22.52 -20.71 9.55
CA GLY A 62 -23.29 -21.83 9.06
C GLY A 62 -24.60 -21.43 8.40
N THR A 63 -24.84 -21.98 7.23
CA THR A 63 -26.16 -22.42 6.78
C THR A 63 -25.92 -23.68 5.96
N GLU A 64 -26.77 -24.67 6.19
CA GLU A 64 -26.68 -26.07 5.74
C GLU A 64 -26.38 -26.26 4.23
N PRO A 65 -25.85 -27.43 3.81
CA PRO A 65 -25.39 -27.61 2.44
C PRO A 65 -26.58 -27.75 1.48
N ALA A 66 -26.83 -26.71 0.68
CA ALA A 66 -27.54 -26.88 -0.59
C ALA A 66 -26.57 -27.48 -1.60
N MET A 67 -26.73 -28.78 -1.84
CA MET A 67 -25.99 -29.58 -2.81
C MET A 67 -26.28 -29.09 -4.23
N ASN A 68 -25.40 -28.25 -4.80
CA ASN A 68 -25.41 -27.92 -6.22
C ASN A 68 -24.08 -28.39 -6.83
N ASN A 69 -24.12 -29.57 -7.48
CA ASN A 69 -22.99 -30.31 -8.02
C ASN A 69 -22.45 -29.74 -9.36
N ASN A 70 -22.18 -28.44 -9.42
CA ASN A 70 -21.56 -27.81 -10.59
C ASN A 70 -20.18 -27.22 -10.24
N GLU A 71 -19.32 -27.98 -9.53
CA GLU A 71 -17.92 -27.58 -9.35
C GLU A 71 -17.12 -27.92 -10.63
N PRO A 72 -16.34 -26.97 -11.19
CA PRO A 72 -15.51 -27.23 -12.36
C PRO A 72 -14.43 -28.28 -12.05
N TYR A 73 -14.43 -29.36 -12.84
CA TYR A 73 -13.53 -30.49 -12.68
C TYR A 73 -12.09 -30.14 -13.09
N TYR A 74 -11.15 -30.19 -12.15
CA TYR A 74 -9.72 -29.97 -12.41
C TYR A 74 -9.11 -31.19 -13.09
N THR A 75 -8.54 -31.03 -14.29
CA THR A 75 -7.92 -32.10 -15.10
C THR A 75 -6.38 -32.16 -15.02
N GLY A 76 -5.77 -31.38 -14.13
CA GLY A 76 -4.31 -31.34 -13.97
C GLY A 76 -3.76 -32.42 -13.02
N PRO A 77 -2.43 -32.62 -12.98
CA PRO A 77 -1.78 -33.54 -12.05
C PRO A 77 -2.10 -33.18 -10.58
N PRO A 78 -2.12 -34.17 -9.66
CA PRO A 78 -2.45 -33.96 -8.26
C PRO A 78 -1.42 -33.04 -7.59
N THR A 79 -1.69 -31.74 -7.67
CA THR A 79 -1.05 -30.71 -6.86
C THR A 79 -1.88 -30.51 -5.60
N ASN A 80 -1.29 -29.95 -4.54
CA ASN A 80 -2.03 -29.53 -3.36
C ASN A 80 -3.25 -28.73 -3.83
N VAL A 81 -4.43 -29.36 -3.77
CA VAL A 81 -5.65 -28.83 -4.37
C VAL A 81 -5.97 -27.55 -3.61
N ILE A 82 -5.64 -26.40 -4.21
CA ILE A 82 -6.13 -25.12 -3.73
C ILE A 82 -7.61 -25.12 -4.09
N LYS A 83 -8.43 -25.64 -3.18
CA LYS A 83 -9.85 -25.95 -3.40
C LYS A 83 -10.70 -24.78 -3.88
N ASN A 84 -10.21 -23.54 -3.76
CA ASN A 84 -10.94 -22.35 -4.17
C ASN A 84 -10.07 -21.43 -5.04
N PHE A 85 -9.96 -21.75 -6.34
CA PHE A 85 -9.36 -20.81 -7.29
C PHE A 85 -10.17 -19.51 -7.44
N PHE A 86 -11.48 -19.57 -7.16
CA PHE A 86 -12.44 -18.49 -7.36
C PHE A 86 -12.72 -17.62 -6.12
N CYS A 87 -12.20 -17.96 -4.95
CA CYS A 87 -12.35 -17.15 -3.72
C CYS A 87 -11.01 -16.59 -3.23
N GLN A 88 -10.26 -15.98 -4.14
CA GLN A 88 -8.95 -15.41 -3.84
C GLN A 88 -9.10 -13.91 -3.70
N VAL A 89 -8.67 -13.37 -2.55
CA VAL A 89 -8.59 -11.94 -2.33
C VAL A 89 -7.15 -11.51 -2.62
N THR A 90 -7.04 -10.51 -3.47
CA THR A 90 -5.79 -9.79 -3.71
C THR A 90 -5.52 -8.90 -2.50
N GLU A 91 -4.37 -9.09 -1.85
CA GLU A 91 -3.96 -8.31 -0.68
C GLU A 91 -2.67 -7.55 -0.97
N LEU A 92 -2.56 -6.36 -0.38
CA LEU A 92 -1.34 -5.55 -0.41
C LEU A 92 -0.50 -5.87 0.83
N PHE A 93 0.74 -6.30 0.62
CA PHE A 93 1.71 -6.55 1.67
C PHE A 93 2.79 -5.47 1.63
N VAL A 94 3.36 -5.18 2.81
CA VAL A 94 4.52 -4.31 2.98
C VAL A 94 5.68 -5.17 3.47
N LEU A 95 6.79 -5.14 2.75
CA LEU A 95 7.97 -5.95 3.01
C LEU A 95 9.23 -5.08 3.01
N ASP A 96 10.36 -5.75 3.24
CA ASP A 96 11.72 -5.22 3.22
C ASP A 96 11.94 -3.99 4.12
N PHE A 97 12.03 -4.23 5.43
CA PHE A 97 12.26 -3.18 6.44
C PHE A 97 13.74 -2.99 6.80
N ASN A 98 14.66 -3.54 6.00
CA ASN A 98 16.09 -3.64 6.34
C ASN A 98 16.83 -2.29 6.40
N GLN A 99 16.37 -1.26 5.66
CA GLN A 99 16.96 0.08 5.63
C GLN A 99 16.14 1.13 6.40
N VAL A 100 15.04 0.73 7.03
CA VAL A 100 14.15 1.64 7.75
C VAL A 100 14.87 2.25 8.96
N ARG A 101 14.80 3.58 9.09
CA ARG A 101 15.42 4.32 10.19
C ARG A 101 14.35 4.96 11.06
N LYS A 102 14.65 5.13 12.35
CA LYS A 102 13.80 5.94 13.24
C LYS A 102 13.87 7.41 12.85
N ILE A 103 12.74 8.11 12.98
CA ILE A 103 12.65 9.56 12.80
C ILE A 103 12.24 10.25 14.09
N THR A 104 12.62 11.51 14.20
CA THR A 104 12.10 12.45 15.20
C THR A 104 10.73 12.97 14.76
N MET A 105 9.95 13.53 15.69
CA MET A 105 8.60 14.06 15.42
C MET A 105 8.66 15.58 15.24
N ASP A 106 9.49 16.00 14.30
CA ASP A 106 9.81 17.38 13.96
C ASP A 106 10.17 17.48 12.46
N ASP A 107 10.72 18.63 12.06
CA ASP A 107 11.04 18.94 10.68
C ASP A 107 12.19 18.08 10.12
N GLU A 108 13.16 17.71 10.96
CA GLU A 108 14.23 16.80 10.61
C GLU A 108 13.67 15.41 10.27
N GLY A 109 12.71 14.93 11.07
CA GLY A 109 12.03 13.66 10.81
C GLY A 109 11.22 13.67 9.51
N VAL A 110 10.53 14.78 9.22
CA VAL A 110 9.83 14.96 7.93
C VAL A 110 10.84 14.94 6.78
N THR A 111 11.96 15.64 6.90
CA THR A 111 13.02 15.68 5.89
C THR A 111 13.54 14.27 5.59
N MET A 112 13.77 13.44 6.62
CA MET A 112 14.17 12.04 6.45
C MET A 112 13.12 11.20 5.70
N ALA A 113 11.84 11.36 6.03
CA ALA A 113 10.76 10.67 5.35
C ALA A 113 10.64 11.09 3.87
N VAL A 114 10.82 12.38 3.57
CA VAL A 114 10.84 12.90 2.18
C VAL A 114 12.05 12.36 1.42
N GLU A 115 13.22 12.26 2.05
CA GLU A 115 14.42 11.66 1.47
C GLU A 115 14.18 10.18 1.13
N ALA A 116 13.62 9.42 2.07
CA ALA A 116 13.24 8.03 1.86
C ALA A 116 12.23 7.88 0.72
N TRP A 117 11.17 8.70 0.70
CA TRP A 117 10.18 8.70 -0.39
C TRP A 117 10.81 8.94 -1.76
N ARG A 118 11.83 9.81 -1.85
CA ARG A 118 12.57 10.08 -3.11
C ARG A 118 13.45 8.92 -3.56
N LEU A 119 14.07 8.24 -2.61
CA LEU A 119 15.06 7.20 -2.87
C LEU A 119 14.44 5.84 -3.13
N ASN A 120 13.29 5.57 -2.52
CA ASN A 120 12.52 4.39 -2.81
C ASN A 120 12.17 4.34 -4.30
N ASP A 121 12.15 3.11 -4.82
CA ASP A 121 11.80 2.85 -6.21
C ASP A 121 10.39 3.41 -6.54
N PRO A 122 10.05 3.66 -7.82
CA PRO A 122 8.89 4.45 -8.22
C PRO A 122 7.55 3.70 -8.09
N TYR A 123 7.25 3.16 -6.91
CA TYR A 123 5.95 2.56 -6.56
C TYR A 123 4.98 3.56 -5.91
N TYR A 124 5.46 4.72 -5.47
CA TYR A 124 4.58 5.73 -4.88
C TYR A 124 3.82 6.54 -5.93
N PRO A 125 2.51 6.78 -5.71
CA PRO A 125 1.76 7.79 -6.46
C PRO A 125 2.48 9.13 -6.44
N LYS A 126 2.46 9.85 -7.57
CA LYS A 126 3.16 11.15 -7.70
C LYS A 126 2.21 12.26 -8.12
N PRO A 127 2.45 13.51 -7.68
CA PRO A 127 1.69 14.68 -8.13
C PRO A 127 1.99 15.04 -9.60
N PHE A 128 1.20 15.98 -10.14
CA PHE A 128 1.39 16.61 -11.46
C PHE A 128 1.40 15.68 -12.67
N ARG A 129 0.72 14.54 -12.56
CA ARG A 129 0.56 13.61 -13.67
C ARG A 129 -0.53 14.04 -14.64
N GLN A 130 -0.35 13.68 -15.91
CA GLN A 130 -1.17 14.20 -17.00
C GLN A 130 -2.47 13.40 -17.19
N THR A 131 -2.44 12.10 -16.92
CA THR A 131 -3.61 11.23 -17.12
C THR A 131 -4.62 11.35 -15.97
N GLY A 132 -5.89 11.05 -16.24
CA GLY A 132 -6.93 11.02 -15.20
C GLY A 132 -6.64 9.97 -14.13
N THR A 133 -6.23 8.77 -14.54
CA THR A 133 -5.91 7.66 -13.61
C THR A 133 -4.80 8.03 -12.64
N GLU A 134 -3.70 8.60 -13.12
CA GLU A 134 -2.59 8.98 -12.24
C GLU A 134 -3.00 10.07 -11.23
N ARG A 135 -3.83 11.04 -11.65
CA ARG A 135 -4.37 12.08 -10.76
C ARG A 135 -5.24 11.46 -9.67
N ASN A 136 -6.18 10.60 -10.04
CA ASN A 136 -7.06 9.92 -9.07
C ASN A 136 -6.27 9.09 -8.06
N VAL A 137 -5.23 8.37 -8.52
CA VAL A 137 -4.38 7.55 -7.65
C VAL A 137 -3.58 8.42 -6.68
N TRP A 138 -3.07 9.57 -7.12
CA TRP A 138 -2.42 10.54 -6.25
C TRP A 138 -3.38 11.14 -5.21
N GLU A 139 -4.56 11.58 -5.63
CA GLU A 139 -5.58 12.16 -4.74
C GLU A 139 -6.01 11.14 -3.67
N ALA A 140 -6.31 9.91 -4.08
CA ALA A 140 -6.68 8.82 -3.19
C ALA A 140 -5.57 8.49 -2.17
N PHE A 141 -4.31 8.52 -2.60
CA PHE A 141 -3.16 8.37 -1.73
C PHE A 141 -3.09 9.50 -0.68
N VAL A 142 -3.14 10.76 -1.10
CA VAL A 142 -3.03 11.92 -0.20
C VAL A 142 -4.17 11.95 0.81
N GLU A 143 -5.40 11.75 0.35
CA GLU A 143 -6.60 11.72 1.19
C GLU A 143 -6.45 10.68 2.32
N SER A 144 -6.13 9.44 1.94
CA SER A 144 -5.99 8.34 2.89
C SER A 144 -4.79 8.49 3.83
N TYR A 145 -3.66 9.00 3.33
CA TYR A 145 -2.46 9.23 4.13
C TYR A 145 -2.74 10.25 5.22
N LEU A 146 -3.37 11.37 4.88
CA LEU A 146 -3.69 12.42 5.85
C LEU A 146 -4.75 11.97 6.85
N ALA A 147 -5.79 11.26 6.40
CA ALA A 147 -6.82 10.70 7.28
C ALA A 147 -6.21 9.70 8.29
N ALA A 148 -5.43 8.72 7.81
CA ALA A 148 -4.77 7.76 8.68
C ALA A 148 -3.73 8.40 9.60
N SER A 149 -3.00 9.41 9.13
CA SER A 149 -2.05 10.15 9.97
C SER A 149 -2.77 10.84 11.13
N GLN A 150 -3.95 11.43 10.88
CA GLN A 150 -4.76 12.05 11.91
C GLN A 150 -5.26 11.01 12.94
N GLU A 151 -5.68 9.82 12.50
CA GLU A 151 -6.07 8.72 13.38
C GLU A 151 -4.90 8.27 14.27
N VAL A 152 -3.76 7.95 13.65
CA VAL A 152 -2.54 7.50 14.35
C VAL A 152 -2.06 8.54 15.36
N MET A 153 -1.98 9.81 14.96
CA MET A 153 -1.56 10.89 15.87
C MET A 153 -2.53 11.12 17.02
N SER A 154 -3.82 10.86 16.81
CA SER A 154 -4.82 10.96 17.88
C SER A 154 -4.67 9.81 18.88
N LEU A 155 -4.38 8.59 18.41
CA LEU A 155 -4.10 7.42 19.26
C LEU A 155 -2.81 7.57 20.07
N GLU A 156 -1.76 8.13 19.48
CA GLU A 156 -0.47 8.42 20.14
C GLU A 156 -0.55 9.63 21.09
N GLY A 157 -1.66 10.36 21.11
CA GLY A 157 -1.83 11.55 21.95
C GLY A 157 -0.98 12.75 21.53
N CYS A 158 -0.57 12.81 20.26
CA CYS A 158 0.22 13.92 19.71
C CYS A 158 -0.56 15.24 19.73
N LYS A 159 0.10 16.33 20.12
CA LYS A 159 -0.48 17.68 20.26
C LYS A 159 0.37 18.74 19.56
N GLY A 160 -0.23 19.90 19.34
CA GLY A 160 0.46 21.08 18.81
C GLY A 160 0.98 20.87 17.38
N GLU A 161 2.18 21.38 17.13
CA GLU A 161 2.82 21.44 15.82
C GLU A 161 3.07 20.06 15.20
N VAL A 162 3.23 19.02 16.03
CA VAL A 162 3.40 17.62 15.58
C VAL A 162 2.23 17.18 14.68
N ARG A 163 1.01 17.69 14.91
CA ARG A 163 -0.16 17.35 14.07
C ARG A 163 -0.10 17.94 12.65
N ALA A 164 0.79 18.91 12.40
CA ALA A 164 0.98 19.51 11.09
C ALA A 164 1.98 18.75 10.21
N LEU A 165 2.84 17.90 10.81
CA LEU A 165 3.90 17.17 10.10
C LEU A 165 3.40 16.31 8.91
N PRO A 166 2.24 15.63 8.96
CA PRO A 166 1.77 14.85 7.81
C PRO A 166 1.45 15.74 6.60
N ARG A 167 0.89 16.92 6.83
CA ARG A 167 0.63 17.90 5.77
C ARG A 167 1.94 18.49 5.24
N LYS A 168 2.91 18.74 6.14
CA LYS A 168 4.24 19.20 5.75
C LYS A 168 4.94 18.18 4.84
N PHE A 169 4.90 16.89 5.20
CA PHE A 169 5.40 15.81 4.34
C PHE A 169 4.78 15.85 2.94
N ILE A 170 3.44 15.94 2.82
CA ILE A 170 2.76 16.02 1.51
C ILE A 170 3.16 17.30 0.74
N SER A 171 3.31 18.43 1.42
CA SER A 171 3.74 19.68 0.80
C SER A 171 5.15 19.55 0.23
N GLU A 172 6.09 19.03 1.02
CA GLU A 172 7.47 18.88 0.63
C GLU A 172 7.60 17.93 -0.56
N ILE A 173 7.02 16.72 -0.53
CA ILE A 173 7.05 15.80 -1.70
C ILE A 173 6.43 16.43 -2.96
N THR A 174 5.46 17.33 -2.80
CA THR A 174 4.87 18.07 -3.92
C THR A 174 5.85 19.09 -4.48
N GLU A 175 6.55 19.85 -3.64
CA GLU A 175 7.58 20.80 -4.08
C GLU A 175 8.77 20.11 -4.73
N VAL A 176 9.19 18.98 -4.16
CA VAL A 176 10.23 18.09 -4.69
C VAL A 176 9.94 17.71 -6.15
N GLU A 177 8.73 17.26 -6.43
CA GLU A 177 8.37 16.80 -7.77
C GLU A 177 8.13 17.97 -8.71
N ARG A 178 7.60 19.10 -8.21
CA ARG A 178 7.48 20.35 -8.99
C ARG A 178 8.84 20.84 -9.49
N ALA A 179 9.88 20.75 -8.66
CA ALA A 179 11.23 21.18 -9.03
C ALA A 179 11.92 20.31 -10.09
N LYS A 180 11.36 19.14 -10.43
CA LYS A 180 11.87 18.24 -11.48
C LYS A 180 11.21 18.48 -12.84
N MET A 181 10.18 19.32 -12.91
CA MET A 181 9.47 19.68 -14.14
C MET A 181 10.18 20.83 -14.84
#